data_AF-A0A2E8CVW2-F1
#
_entry.id   AF-A0A2E8CVW2-F1
#
_cell.length_a   1.000
_cell.length_b   1.000
_cell.length_c   1.000
_cell.angle_alpha   90.00
_cell.angle_beta   90.00
_cell.angle_gamma   90.00
#
_symmetry.space_group_name_H-M   'P 1'
#
loop_
_entity.id
_entity.type
_entity.pdbx_description
1 polymer ?
#
loop_
_entity_poly.entity_id
_entity_poly.type
_entity_poly.pdbx_seq_one_letter_code
_entity_poly.pdbx_strand_id
1 'polypeptide(L)'
;MNESKIEATDRLRREGRWSEASRYKDASVKRLRAAGKTKAEANDIAWADMLAAFPPLAQDPLPIPREALDTSTCDPATIDELAAEPLDWERDIQWVYAHLEHPTLRVENAPSLGAWGLLRHARQDRSRFFAQCGAVLARSLKALPTRRPEDEGPEDDPYASDPGLRDLERMIAQFSDTRNSDCDANVGYAREG
;
A
#
# COMPACT_ATOMS: atom_id res chain seq x y z
N MET A 1 21.96 8.70 19.24
CA MET A 1 21.61 8.93 17.83
C MET A 1 20.44 9.90 17.83
N ASN A 2 20.65 11.14 17.35
CA ASN A 2 19.54 12.10 17.20
C ASN A 2 18.91 11.83 15.83
N GLU A 3 17.71 11.24 15.82
CA GLU A 3 16.95 11.10 14.58
C GLU A 3 16.75 12.48 13.92
N SER A 4 16.89 12.56 12.60
CA SER A 4 16.63 13.80 11.87
C SER A 4 15.14 14.15 11.93
N LYS A 5 14.77 15.45 11.86
CA LYS A 5 13.37 15.90 11.88
C LYS A 5 12.53 15.22 10.77
N ILE A 6 13.16 14.92 9.64
CA ILE A 6 12.52 14.22 8.50
C ILE A 6 12.24 12.76 8.89
N GLU A 7 13.25 12.04 9.39
CA GLU A 7 13.12 10.64 9.82
C GLU A 7 12.06 10.47 10.92
N ALA A 8 12.04 11.39 11.90
CA ALA A 8 11.04 11.40 12.94
C ALA A 8 9.62 11.66 12.40
N THR A 9 9.48 12.53 11.39
CA THR A 9 8.18 12.80 10.75
C THR A 9 7.68 11.58 9.99
N ASP A 10 8.56 10.94 9.22
CA ASP A 10 8.22 9.75 8.45
C ASP A 10 7.89 8.56 9.37
N ARG A 11 8.64 8.39 10.46
CA ARG A 11 8.33 7.44 11.53
C ARG A 11 6.94 7.68 12.13
N LEU A 12 6.66 8.91 12.56
CA LEU A 12 5.36 9.24 13.17
C LEU A 12 4.18 9.08 12.21
N ARG A 13 4.41 9.28 10.89
CA ARG A 13 3.41 8.99 9.85
C ARG A 13 3.19 7.49 9.70
N ARG A 14 4.26 6.69 9.67
CA ARG A 14 4.19 5.22 9.62
C ARG A 14 3.46 4.65 10.83
N GLU A 15 3.72 5.19 12.01
CA GLU A 15 3.05 4.83 13.27
C GLU A 15 1.59 5.35 13.36
N GLY A 16 1.12 6.17 12.41
CA GLY A 16 -0.22 6.78 12.46
C GLY A 16 -0.40 7.85 13.55
N ARG A 17 0.67 8.22 14.26
CA ARG A 17 0.67 9.15 15.41
C ARG A 17 0.97 10.60 15.03
N TRP A 18 1.25 10.87 13.75
CA TRP A 18 1.59 12.20 13.25
C TRP A 18 0.54 13.27 13.61
N SER A 19 -0.75 12.95 13.50
CA SER A 19 -1.83 13.90 13.80
C SER A 19 -1.81 14.36 15.27
N GLU A 20 -1.50 13.46 16.19
CA GLU A 20 -1.40 13.77 17.62
C GLU A 20 -0.10 14.52 17.93
N ALA A 21 1.03 14.06 17.39
CA ALA A 21 2.34 14.68 17.56
C ALA A 21 2.36 16.12 17.01
N SER A 22 1.75 16.37 15.84
CA SER A 22 1.65 17.72 15.27
C SER A 22 0.85 18.65 16.18
N ARG A 23 -0.29 18.19 16.72
CA ARG A 23 -1.09 18.99 17.67
C ARG A 23 -0.33 19.27 18.96
N TYR A 24 0.42 18.30 19.46
CA TYR A 24 1.29 18.46 20.62
C TYR A 24 2.35 19.53 20.37
N LYS A 25 3.06 19.47 19.24
CA LYS A 25 4.05 20.48 18.85
C LYS A 25 3.45 21.88 18.75
N ASP A 26 2.29 22.02 18.11
CA ASP A 26 1.64 23.33 17.96
C ASP A 26 1.24 23.92 19.32
N ALA A 27 0.75 23.10 20.24
CA ALA A 27 0.45 23.51 21.61
C ALA A 27 1.72 23.92 22.37
N SER A 28 2.83 23.20 22.21
CA SER A 28 4.13 23.53 22.81
C SER A 28 4.71 24.83 22.25
N VAL A 29 4.65 25.04 20.93
CA VAL A 29 5.06 26.32 20.30
C VAL A 29 4.22 27.47 20.87
N LYS A 30 2.90 27.32 20.95
CA LYS A 30 2.01 28.36 21.50
C LYS A 30 2.38 28.72 22.94
N ARG A 31 2.68 27.72 23.77
CA ARG A 31 3.11 27.91 25.17
C ARG A 31 4.44 28.63 25.27
N LEU A 32 5.43 28.23 24.48
CA LEU A 32 6.77 28.81 24.48
C LEU A 32 6.77 30.25 23.96
N ARG A 33 5.93 30.54 22.96
CA ARG A 33 5.71 31.90 22.47
C ARG A 33 5.06 32.80 23.52
N ALA A 34 4.08 32.28 24.27
CA ALA A 34 3.48 33.00 25.39
C ALA A 34 4.50 33.27 26.53
N ALA A 35 5.49 32.39 26.70
CA ALA A 35 6.61 32.57 27.62
C ALA A 35 7.72 33.51 27.09
N GLY A 36 7.50 34.18 25.96
CA GLY A 36 8.43 35.17 25.41
C GLY A 36 9.58 34.60 24.58
N LYS A 37 9.58 33.30 24.25
CA LYS A 37 10.61 32.71 23.38
C LYS A 37 10.48 33.19 21.93
N THR A 38 11.62 33.29 21.26
CA THR A 38 11.64 33.62 19.83
C THR A 38 11.03 32.47 19.01
N LYS A 39 10.65 32.76 17.76
CA LYS A 39 10.03 31.76 16.87
C LYS A 39 10.89 30.52 16.69
N ALA A 40 12.19 30.74 16.47
CA ALA A 40 13.15 29.69 16.20
C ALA A 40 13.34 28.80 17.43
N GLU A 41 13.65 29.41 18.58
CA GLU A 41 13.83 28.68 19.84
C GLU A 41 12.56 27.90 20.24
N ALA A 42 11.38 28.53 20.12
CA ALA A 42 10.12 27.87 20.42
C ALA A 42 9.88 26.67 19.51
N ASN A 43 10.30 26.73 18.24
CA ASN A 43 10.17 25.62 17.31
C ASN A 43 11.11 24.48 17.65
N ASP A 44 12.38 24.77 17.92
CA ASP A 44 13.38 23.75 18.24
C ASP A 44 13.09 23.04 19.57
N ILE A 45 12.70 23.80 20.60
CA ILE A 45 12.29 23.22 21.89
C ILE A 45 11.01 22.38 21.70
N ALA A 46 10.01 22.88 20.96
CA ALA A 46 8.79 22.11 20.72
C ALA A 46 9.03 20.81 19.94
N TRP A 47 10.00 20.80 19.01
CA TRP A 47 10.44 19.57 18.35
C TRP A 47 11.09 18.61 19.33
N ALA A 48 12.02 19.08 20.17
CA ALA A 48 12.66 18.24 21.18
C ALA A 48 11.64 17.64 22.16
N ASP A 49 10.71 18.46 22.67
CA ASP A 49 9.63 18.01 23.54
C ASP A 49 8.72 16.98 22.87
N MET A 50 8.45 17.14 21.57
CA MET A 50 7.64 16.19 20.81
C MET A 50 8.36 14.84 20.65
N LEU A 51 9.66 14.83 20.35
CA LEU A 51 10.42 13.57 20.25
C LEU A 51 10.50 12.85 21.60
N ALA A 52 10.61 13.61 22.70
CA ALA A 52 10.59 13.04 24.05
C ALA A 52 9.21 12.45 24.42
N ALA A 53 8.11 13.09 24.01
CA ALA A 53 6.75 12.61 24.26
C ALA A 53 6.33 11.45 23.35
N PHE A 54 6.91 11.35 22.16
CA PHE A 54 6.60 10.32 21.16
C PHE A 54 7.86 9.48 20.85
N PRO A 55 8.37 8.70 21.82
CA PRO A 55 9.50 7.83 21.57
C PRO A 55 9.15 6.78 20.51
N PRO A 56 10.16 6.25 19.78
CA PRO A 56 9.96 5.16 18.85
C PRO A 56 9.27 3.99 19.56
N LEU A 57 8.17 3.50 18.99
CA LEU A 57 7.60 2.24 19.46
C LEU A 57 8.64 1.15 19.22
N ALA A 58 8.81 0.24 20.18
CA ALA A 58 9.85 -0.79 20.17
C ALA A 58 9.72 -1.83 19.04
N GLN A 59 8.86 -1.60 18.06
CA GLN A 59 8.65 -2.45 16.90
C GLN A 59 8.34 -1.58 15.70
N ASP A 60 9.36 -1.30 14.90
CA ASP A 60 9.15 -1.28 13.46
C ASP A 60 9.45 -2.72 13.00
N PRO A 61 8.50 -3.48 12.43
CA PRO A 61 8.92 -4.55 11.53
C PRO A 61 9.78 -3.85 10.49
N LEU A 62 11.06 -4.23 10.42
CA LEU A 62 12.06 -3.68 9.52
C LEU A 62 11.40 -3.38 8.16
N PRO A 63 11.67 -2.21 7.54
CA PRO A 63 11.23 -1.98 6.17
C PRO A 63 11.64 -3.21 5.38
N ILE A 64 10.64 -3.97 4.90
CA ILE A 64 10.90 -5.18 4.13
C ILE A 64 11.76 -4.68 2.96
N PRO A 65 13.04 -5.13 2.85
CA PRO A 65 13.92 -4.62 1.82
C PRO A 65 13.21 -4.72 0.48
N ARG A 66 13.29 -3.67 -0.34
CA ARG A 66 12.62 -3.62 -1.66
C ARG A 66 12.99 -4.83 -2.53
N GLU A 67 14.16 -5.40 -2.26
CA GLU A 67 14.75 -6.63 -2.80
C GLU A 67 13.95 -7.90 -2.48
N ALA A 68 13.24 -7.97 -1.35
CA ALA A 68 12.38 -9.12 -1.00
C ALA A 68 11.02 -9.11 -1.74
N LEU A 69 10.78 -8.10 -2.58
CA LEU A 69 9.60 -8.00 -3.44
C LEU A 69 9.94 -8.30 -4.92
N ASP A 70 11.16 -8.76 -5.21
CA ASP A 70 11.55 -9.02 -6.57
C ASP A 70 10.99 -10.34 -7.11
N THR A 71 10.08 -10.12 -8.05
CA THR A 71 9.80 -10.94 -9.25
C THR A 71 10.87 -11.92 -9.68
N SER A 72 12.09 -11.37 -9.68
CA SER A 72 13.24 -11.82 -10.45
C SER A 72 13.84 -13.15 -9.99
N THR A 73 13.41 -13.69 -8.85
CA THR A 73 13.88 -14.98 -8.34
C THR A 73 12.87 -16.11 -8.49
N CYS A 74 11.67 -15.80 -8.99
CA CYS A 74 10.64 -16.81 -9.20
C CYS A 74 10.85 -17.51 -10.55
N ASP A 75 10.59 -18.82 -10.57
CA ASP A 75 10.59 -19.60 -11.80
C ASP A 75 9.50 -19.08 -12.75
N PRO A 76 9.80 -18.76 -14.02
CA PRO A 76 8.80 -18.33 -14.99
C PRO A 76 7.61 -19.29 -15.08
N ALA A 77 7.81 -20.61 -14.86
CA ALA A 77 6.72 -21.57 -14.85
C ALA A 77 5.70 -21.32 -13.72
N THR A 78 6.16 -20.82 -12.56
CA THR A 78 5.27 -20.46 -11.43
C THR A 78 4.46 -19.20 -11.75
N ILE A 79 5.05 -18.26 -12.48
CA ILE A 79 4.35 -17.05 -12.92
C ILE A 79 3.25 -17.41 -13.92
N ASP A 80 3.52 -18.32 -14.87
CA ASP A 80 2.55 -18.78 -15.85
C ASP A 80 1.38 -19.54 -15.19
N GLU A 81 1.66 -20.38 -14.20
CA GLU A 81 0.63 -21.09 -13.43
C GLU A 81 -0.28 -20.12 -12.66
N LEU A 82 0.31 -19.12 -11.99
CA LEU A 82 -0.44 -18.08 -11.27
C LEU A 82 -1.20 -17.12 -12.18
N ALA A 83 -0.79 -16.99 -13.44
CA ALA A 83 -1.47 -16.20 -14.46
C ALA A 83 -2.63 -16.96 -15.13
N ALA A 84 -2.60 -18.29 -15.10
CA ALA A 84 -3.68 -19.14 -15.62
C ALA A 84 -4.90 -19.18 -14.69
N GLU A 85 -4.72 -18.88 -13.40
CA GLU A 85 -5.80 -18.82 -12.42
C GLU A 85 -6.72 -17.59 -12.67
N PRO A 86 -8.05 -17.77 -12.61
CA PRO A 86 -8.98 -16.66 -12.75
C PRO A 86 -8.82 -15.66 -11.59
N LEU A 87 -8.84 -14.37 -11.94
CA LEU A 87 -8.76 -13.26 -11.00
C LEU A 87 -10.05 -13.20 -10.16
N ASP A 88 -9.95 -13.62 -8.90
CA ASP A 88 -11.01 -13.47 -7.90
C ASP A 88 -10.60 -12.38 -6.92
N TRP A 89 -11.15 -11.19 -7.14
CA TRP A 89 -10.79 -9.99 -6.38
C TRP A 89 -11.09 -10.12 -4.88
N GLU A 90 -12.18 -10.79 -4.50
CA GLU A 90 -12.61 -10.90 -3.11
C GLU A 90 -11.66 -11.84 -2.37
N ARG A 91 -11.38 -12.99 -2.99
CA ARG A 91 -10.40 -13.96 -2.53
C ARG A 91 -9.00 -13.33 -2.40
N ASP A 92 -8.58 -12.58 -3.41
CA ASP A 92 -7.25 -11.96 -3.45
C ASP A 92 -7.10 -10.88 -2.38
N ILE A 93 -8.10 -10.00 -2.21
CA ILE A 93 -8.09 -8.99 -1.15
C ILE A 93 -8.10 -9.64 0.22
N GLN A 94 -8.97 -10.63 0.46
CA GLN A 94 -9.03 -11.33 1.74
C GLN A 94 -7.71 -12.02 2.07
N TRP A 95 -7.07 -12.65 1.08
CA TRP A 95 -5.75 -13.24 1.25
C TRP A 95 -4.72 -12.19 1.63
N VAL A 96 -4.69 -11.03 0.96
CA VAL A 96 -3.78 -9.92 1.28
C VAL A 96 -3.97 -9.43 2.72
N TYR A 97 -5.22 -9.25 3.17
CA TYR A 97 -5.51 -8.85 4.54
C TYR A 97 -4.97 -9.85 5.57
N ALA A 98 -5.17 -11.15 5.34
CA ALA A 98 -4.69 -12.20 6.22
C ALA A 98 -3.15 -12.29 6.26
N HIS A 99 -2.47 -11.83 5.21
CA HIS A 99 -1.05 -12.08 4.98
C HIS A 99 -0.17 -10.81 4.96
N LEU A 100 -0.76 -9.66 5.25
CA LEU A 100 -0.09 -8.36 5.19
C LEU A 100 1.07 -8.22 6.18
N GLU A 101 1.03 -8.95 7.29
CA GLU A 101 2.02 -8.91 8.37
C GLU A 101 3.07 -10.03 8.29
N HIS A 102 3.00 -10.91 7.28
CA HIS A 102 3.93 -12.04 7.13
C HIS A 102 5.08 -11.72 6.15
N PRO A 103 6.19 -11.11 6.60
CA PRO A 103 7.24 -10.57 5.71
C PRO A 103 7.95 -11.65 4.87
N THR A 104 7.88 -12.91 5.28
CA THR A 104 8.55 -14.05 4.63
C THR A 104 7.77 -14.65 3.45
N LEU A 105 6.58 -14.14 3.16
CA LEU A 105 5.79 -14.63 2.04
C LEU A 105 6.45 -14.32 0.71
N ARG A 106 6.46 -15.32 -0.15
CA ARG A 106 6.93 -15.29 -1.52
C ARG A 106 5.75 -15.40 -2.48
N VAL A 107 6.02 -15.18 -3.76
CA VAL A 107 5.02 -15.25 -4.83
C VAL A 107 4.44 -16.66 -4.96
N GLU A 108 5.20 -17.71 -4.66
CA GLU A 108 4.73 -19.10 -4.72
C GLU A 108 3.63 -19.40 -3.68
N ASN A 109 3.50 -18.57 -2.64
CA ASN A 109 2.46 -18.72 -1.62
C ASN A 109 1.18 -17.96 -1.97
N ALA A 110 1.19 -17.15 -3.03
CA ALA A 110 0.04 -16.37 -3.43
C ALA A 110 -0.96 -17.26 -4.18
N PRO A 111 -2.28 -17.10 -3.93
CA PRO A 111 -3.30 -17.87 -4.64
C PRO A 111 -3.46 -17.45 -6.11
N SER A 112 -2.97 -16.26 -6.45
CA SER A 112 -3.01 -15.70 -7.80
C SER A 112 -1.94 -14.62 -7.96
N LEU A 113 -1.64 -14.26 -9.20
CA LEU A 113 -0.77 -13.13 -9.49
C LEU A 113 -1.37 -11.79 -9.00
N GLY A 114 -2.71 -11.68 -9.03
CA GLY A 114 -3.46 -10.54 -8.51
C GLY A 114 -3.23 -10.34 -7.01
N ALA A 115 -3.37 -11.40 -6.22
CA ALA A 115 -3.12 -11.39 -4.78
C ALA A 115 -1.67 -10.98 -4.44
N TRP A 116 -0.69 -11.49 -5.19
CA TRP A 116 0.71 -11.10 -4.99
C TRP A 116 0.97 -9.63 -5.34
N GLY A 117 0.43 -9.15 -6.45
CA GLY A 117 0.53 -7.74 -6.86
C GLY A 117 -0.09 -6.80 -5.84
N LEU A 118 -1.28 -7.15 -5.33
CA LEU A 118 -1.97 -6.41 -4.28
C LEU A 118 -1.18 -6.43 -2.96
N LEU A 119 -0.59 -7.56 -2.57
CA LEU A 119 0.25 -7.64 -1.37
C LEU A 119 1.48 -6.74 -1.47
N ARG A 120 2.15 -6.71 -2.63
CA ARG A 120 3.29 -5.82 -2.88
C ARG A 120 2.89 -4.36 -2.77
N HIS A 121 1.77 -3.98 -3.39
CA HIS A 121 1.23 -2.62 -3.31
C HIS A 121 0.87 -2.25 -1.87
N ALA A 122 0.16 -3.13 -1.16
CA ALA A 122 -0.21 -2.94 0.23
C ALA A 122 1.01 -2.79 1.14
N ARG A 123 2.10 -3.52 0.90
CA ARG A 123 3.35 -3.38 1.67
C ARG A 123 4.10 -2.09 1.40
N GLN A 124 4.03 -1.57 0.18
CA GLN A 124 4.67 -0.30 -0.19
C GLN A 124 3.91 0.92 0.32
N ASP A 125 2.57 0.89 0.27
CA ASP A 125 1.70 2.00 0.67
C ASP A 125 0.39 1.49 1.29
N ARG A 126 0.46 1.03 2.55
CA ARG A 126 -0.69 0.50 3.30
C ARG A 126 -1.87 1.47 3.33
N SER A 127 -1.60 2.75 3.60
CA SER A 127 -2.64 3.77 3.72
C SER A 127 -3.41 3.96 2.41
N ARG A 128 -2.69 4.00 1.28
CA ARG A 128 -3.32 4.15 -0.03
C ARG A 128 -4.06 2.88 -0.46
N PHE A 129 -3.50 1.70 -0.16
CA PHE A 129 -4.17 0.43 -0.39
C PHE A 129 -5.54 0.38 0.32
N PHE A 130 -5.60 0.68 1.62
CA PHE A 130 -6.87 0.67 2.35
C PHE A 130 -7.86 1.72 1.84
N ALA A 131 -7.39 2.91 1.47
CA ALA A 131 -8.24 3.94 0.87
C ALA A 131 -8.82 3.48 -0.49
N GLN A 132 -8.01 2.80 -1.31
CA GLN A 132 -8.43 2.26 -2.61
C GLN A 132 -9.39 1.08 -2.46
N CYS A 133 -9.08 0.09 -1.60
CA CYS A 133 -9.98 -1.03 -1.31
C CYS A 133 -11.32 -0.55 -0.74
N GLY A 134 -11.30 0.43 0.17
CA GLY A 134 -12.51 1.04 0.70
C GLY A 134 -13.35 1.74 -0.37
N ALA A 135 -12.71 2.44 -1.31
CA ALA A 135 -13.41 3.09 -2.42
C ALA A 135 -14.02 2.09 -3.42
N VAL A 136 -13.34 0.97 -3.68
CA VAL A 136 -13.83 -0.11 -4.54
C VAL A 136 -15.01 -0.82 -3.88
N LEU A 137 -14.86 -1.26 -2.62
CA LEU A 137 -15.94 -1.89 -1.86
C LEU A 137 -17.17 -0.98 -1.73
N ALA A 138 -16.97 0.33 -1.47
CA ALA A 138 -18.06 1.28 -1.39
C ALA A 138 -18.75 1.53 -2.75
N ARG A 139 -18.05 1.34 -3.88
CA ARG A 139 -18.64 1.43 -5.23
C ARG A 139 -19.39 0.15 -5.58
N SER A 140 -18.84 -1.02 -5.29
CA SER A 140 -19.54 -2.31 -5.50
C SER A 140 -20.80 -2.40 -4.63
N LEU A 141 -20.79 -1.89 -3.40
CA LEU A 141 -21.97 -1.80 -2.54
C LEU A 141 -23.02 -0.78 -3.03
N LYS A 142 -22.61 0.26 -3.78
CA LYS A 142 -23.53 1.21 -4.43
C LYS A 142 -24.04 0.74 -5.79
N ALA A 143 -23.30 -0.14 -6.44
CA ALA A 143 -23.67 -0.77 -7.71
C ALA A 143 -24.64 -1.94 -7.51
N LEU A 144 -24.87 -2.40 -6.28
CA LEU A 144 -25.98 -3.29 -5.96
C LEU A 144 -27.30 -2.62 -6.39
N PRO A 145 -27.99 -3.15 -7.42
CA PRO A 145 -29.30 -2.64 -7.75
C PRO A 145 -30.16 -2.86 -6.52
N THR A 146 -30.75 -1.77 -6.02
CA THR A 146 -31.87 -1.85 -5.08
C THR A 146 -32.98 -2.59 -5.81
N ARG A 147 -33.00 -3.91 -5.69
CA ARG A 147 -33.94 -4.80 -6.35
C ARG A 147 -35.34 -4.42 -5.86
N ARG A 148 -36.05 -3.63 -6.67
CA ARG A 148 -37.50 -3.50 -6.56
C ARG A 148 -38.06 -4.84 -7.02
N PRO A 149 -38.96 -5.48 -6.26
CA PRO A 149 -39.30 -6.88 -6.46
C PRO A 149 -40.29 -7.09 -7.61
N GLU A 150 -40.10 -6.49 -8.79
CA GLU A 150 -41.02 -6.67 -9.93
C GLU A 150 -40.25 -6.43 -11.24
N ASP A 151 -39.53 -7.43 -11.74
CA ASP A 151 -39.51 -7.76 -13.19
C ASP A 151 -38.64 -9.01 -13.43
N GLU A 152 -39.26 -10.05 -13.99
CA GLU A 152 -38.60 -11.25 -14.50
C GLU A 152 -38.25 -11.02 -15.98
N GLY A 153 -36.96 -10.94 -16.29
CA GLY A 153 -36.43 -10.86 -17.65
C GLY A 153 -35.07 -11.57 -17.76
N PRO A 154 -34.72 -12.11 -18.93
CA PRO A 154 -33.73 -13.19 -19.07
C PRO A 154 -32.30 -12.72 -18.79
N GLU A 155 -31.52 -13.65 -18.26
CA GLU A 155 -30.15 -13.56 -17.75
C GLU A 155 -29.19 -12.77 -18.64
N ASP A 156 -28.96 -11.50 -18.29
CA ASP A 156 -27.72 -10.78 -18.63
C ASP A 156 -26.84 -10.81 -17.38
N ASP A 157 -25.65 -11.42 -17.49
CA ASP A 157 -24.65 -11.50 -16.43
C ASP A 157 -24.29 -10.07 -15.94
N PRO A 158 -24.68 -9.67 -14.72
CA PRO A 158 -24.51 -8.31 -14.24
C PRO A 158 -23.04 -7.95 -13.97
N TYR A 159 -22.11 -8.90 -14.10
CA TYR A 159 -20.68 -8.69 -13.90
C TYR A 159 -19.89 -8.47 -15.20
N ALA A 160 -20.49 -8.68 -16.38
CA ALA A 160 -19.80 -8.53 -17.67
C ALA A 160 -19.42 -7.07 -18.03
N SER A 161 -19.96 -6.09 -17.29
CA SER A 161 -19.77 -4.66 -17.57
C SER A 161 -19.49 -3.83 -16.32
N ASP A 162 -18.78 -4.36 -15.31
CA ASP A 162 -18.31 -3.53 -14.20
C ASP A 162 -17.11 -2.66 -14.67
N PRO A 163 -17.27 -1.33 -14.81
CA PRO A 163 -16.20 -0.45 -15.24
C PRO A 163 -15.07 -0.33 -14.19
N GLY A 164 -15.34 -0.66 -12.92
CA GLY A 164 -14.35 -0.67 -11.85
C GLY A 164 -13.32 -1.79 -12.00
N LEU A 165 -13.75 -2.96 -12.48
CA LEU A 165 -12.84 -4.04 -12.87
C LEU A 165 -11.94 -3.62 -14.02
N ARG A 166 -12.46 -2.93 -15.04
CA ARG A 166 -11.67 -2.51 -16.21
C ARG A 166 -10.59 -1.47 -15.92
N ASP A 167 -10.80 -0.58 -14.96
CA ASP A 167 -9.77 0.39 -14.54
C ASP A 167 -8.66 -0.27 -13.72
N LEU A 168 -9.02 -1.28 -12.93
CA LEU A 168 -8.06 -2.11 -12.18
C LEU A 168 -7.33 -3.11 -13.07
N GLU A 169 -8.01 -3.73 -14.03
CA GLU A 169 -7.40 -4.52 -15.11
C GLU A 169 -6.44 -3.67 -15.92
N ARG A 170 -6.78 -2.41 -16.23
CA ARG A 170 -5.84 -1.47 -16.85
C ARG A 170 -4.64 -1.17 -15.97
N MET A 171 -4.84 -1.05 -14.65
CA MET A 171 -3.75 -0.80 -13.72
C MET A 171 -2.83 -2.02 -13.59
N ILE A 172 -3.39 -3.22 -13.47
CA ILE A 172 -2.66 -4.49 -13.42
C ILE A 172 -1.95 -4.74 -14.76
N ALA A 173 -2.61 -4.52 -15.89
CA ALA A 173 -2.00 -4.62 -17.22
C ALA A 173 -0.86 -3.60 -17.41
N GLN A 174 -1.00 -2.36 -16.93
CA GLN A 174 0.10 -1.37 -16.94
C GLN A 174 1.31 -1.84 -16.12
N PHE A 175 1.08 -2.51 -14.99
CA PHE A 175 2.16 -3.08 -14.18
C PHE A 175 2.79 -4.34 -14.80
N SER A 176 2.04 -5.11 -15.58
CA SER A 176 2.58 -6.24 -16.35
C SER A 176 3.39 -5.76 -17.57
N ASP A 177 2.93 -4.71 -18.28
CA ASP A 177 3.62 -4.14 -19.45
C ASP A 177 4.92 -3.41 -19.08
N THR A 178 4.94 -2.69 -17.95
CA THR A 178 6.17 -2.03 -17.48
C THR A 178 7.27 -3.04 -17.10
N ARG A 179 6.92 -4.29 -16.80
CA ARG A 179 7.91 -5.36 -16.54
C ARG A 179 8.52 -5.93 -17.81
N ASN A 180 7.77 -6.06 -18.91
CA ASN A 180 8.34 -6.51 -20.18
C ASN A 180 9.38 -5.50 -20.70
N SER A 181 9.16 -4.21 -20.50
CA SER A 181 10.13 -3.17 -20.91
C SER A 181 11.43 -3.17 -20.08
N ASP A 182 11.38 -3.55 -18.80
CA ASP A 182 12.56 -3.63 -17.94
C ASP A 182 13.33 -4.96 -18.13
N CYS A 183 12.64 -6.03 -18.52
CA CYS A 183 13.28 -7.30 -18.89
C CYS A 183 14.02 -7.22 -20.24
N ASP A 184 13.45 -6.57 -21.25
CA ASP A 184 14.11 -6.42 -22.57
C ASP A 184 15.34 -5.49 -22.52
N ALA A 185 15.36 -4.50 -21.63
CA ALA A 185 16.49 -3.58 -21.48
C ALA A 185 17.76 -4.25 -20.91
N ASN A 186 17.63 -5.40 -20.24
CA ASN A 186 18.76 -6.07 -19.58
C ASN A 186 19.32 -7.29 -20.34
N VAL A 187 18.66 -7.76 -21.41
CA VAL A 187 19.16 -8.88 -22.23
C VAL A 187 20.19 -8.41 -23.29
N GLY A 188 20.31 -7.10 -23.51
CA GLY A 188 21.23 -6.52 -24.52
C GLY A 188 22.71 -6.44 -24.13
N TYR A 189 23.10 -6.66 -22.87
CA TYR A 189 24.47 -6.43 -22.39
C TYR A 189 25.29 -7.68 -22.08
N ALA A 190 24.83 -8.87 -22.48
CA ALA A 190 25.51 -10.15 -22.19
C ALA A 190 25.99 -10.88 -23.46
N ARG A 191 26.47 -10.17 -24.49
CA ARG A 191 27.03 -10.79 -25.68
C ARG A 191 28.12 -9.98 -26.36
N GLU A 192 29.20 -9.66 -25.64
CA GLU A 192 30.53 -9.42 -26.22
C GLU A 192 31.57 -9.39 -25.08
N GLY A 193 32.37 -10.45 -24.98
CA GLY A 193 33.41 -10.65 -23.96
C GLY A 193 34.01 -12.04 -24.07
#